data_AF-A0A959BWW8-F1
#
_entry.id   AF-A0A959BWW8-F1
#
_cell.length_a   1.000
_cell.length_b   1.000
_cell.length_c   1.000
_cell.angle_alpha   90.00
_cell.angle_beta   90.00
_cell.angle_gamma   90.00
#
_symmetry.space_group_name_H-M   'P 1'
#
loop_
_entity.id
_entity.type
_entity.pdbx_description
1 polymer ?
#
loop_
_entity_poly.entity_id
_entity_poly.type
_entity_poly.pdbx_seq_one_letter_code
_entity_poly.pdbx_strand_id
1 'polypeptide(L)' 'MRHLNFLFLLFFCRLPLAAQDVHFSQFHHAPLSLNPALAGAFDEDQRFAATYRNQWGSVPV' A
#
# COMPACT_ATOMS: atom_id res chain seq x y z
N MET A 1 10.95 35.51 15.74
CA MET A 1 11.19 34.90 14.40
C MET A 1 11.42 33.38 14.43
N ARG A 2 12.22 32.81 15.36
CA ARG A 2 12.49 31.35 15.39
C ARG A 2 11.24 30.46 15.61
N HIS A 3 10.31 30.87 16.48
CA HIS A 3 9.07 30.11 16.73
C HIS A 3 8.09 30.11 15.55
N LEU A 4 8.11 31.19 14.75
CA LEU A 4 7.25 31.31 13.56
C LEU A 4 7.67 30.35 12.45
N ASN A 5 8.99 30.18 12.25
CA ASN A 5 9.52 29.18 11.33
C ASN A 5 9.16 27.75 11.74
N PHE A 6 9.10 27.47 13.04
CA PHE A 6 8.72 26.14 13.55
C PHE A 6 7.24 25.83 13.32
N LEU A 7 6.37 26.82 13.55
CA LEU A 7 4.93 26.72 13.26
C LEU A 7 4.66 26.55 11.75
N PHE A 8 5.41 27.26 10.92
CA PHE A 8 5.35 27.11 9.48
C PHE A 8 5.75 25.69 9.03
N LEU A 9 6.82 25.12 9.59
CA LEU A 9 7.26 23.75 9.28
C LEU A 9 6.21 22.70 9.68
N LEU A 10 5.56 22.87 10.83
CA LEU A 10 4.51 21.97 11.32
C LEU A 10 3.26 21.98 10.44
N PHE A 11 2.93 23.12 9.82
CA PHE A 11 1.79 23.25 8.92
C PHE A 11 1.97 22.43 7.63
N PHE A 12 3.16 22.45 7.03
CA PHE A 12 3.46 21.71 5.80
C PHE A 12 3.61 20.19 5.99
N CYS A 13 3.82 19.72 7.23
CA CYS A 13 3.97 18.29 7.53
C CYS A 13 2.64 17.49 7.42
N ARG A 14 1.51 18.18 7.24
CA ARG A 14 0.17 17.55 7.15
C ARG A 14 -0.37 17.37 5.73
N LEU A 15 0.41 17.69 4.70
CA LEU A 15 -0.06 17.51 3.33
C LEU A 15 -0.32 16.02 3.07
N PRO A 16 -1.49 15.64 2.53
CA PRO A 16 -1.77 14.24 2.18
C PRO A 16 -0.80 13.82 1.07
N LEU A 17 -0.02 12.78 1.30
CA LEU A 17 0.79 12.17 0.26
C LEU A 17 -0.12 11.32 -0.63
N ALA A 18 -0.13 11.61 -1.93
CA ALA A 18 -0.70 10.72 -2.93
C ALA A 18 0.27 9.55 -3.16
N ALA A 19 0.10 8.49 -2.37
CA ALA A 19 0.76 7.22 -2.63
C ALA A 19 -0.04 6.43 -3.67
N GLN A 20 0.64 5.61 -4.46
CA GLN A 20 -0.03 4.67 -5.35
C GLN A 20 -0.57 3.49 -4.53
N ASP A 21 -1.83 3.14 -4.73
CA ASP A 21 -2.36 1.90 -4.18
C ASP A 21 -1.63 0.70 -4.76
N VAL A 22 -1.45 -0.32 -3.93
CA VAL A 22 -0.78 -1.55 -4.36
C VAL A 22 -1.74 -2.32 -5.27
N HIS A 23 -1.45 -2.30 -6.57
CA HIS A 23 -2.15 -3.12 -7.55
C HIS A 23 -1.31 -4.36 -7.87
N PHE A 24 -1.87 -5.54 -7.64
CA PHE A 24 -1.26 -6.82 -8.01
C PHE A 24 -1.80 -7.26 -9.36
N SER A 25 -0.95 -7.69 -10.30
CA SER A 25 -1.39 -8.34 -11.54
C SER A 25 -1.99 -9.73 -11.30
N GLN A 26 -1.62 -10.34 -10.18
CA GLN A 26 -2.13 -11.64 -9.70
C GLN A 26 -3.32 -11.43 -8.77
N PHE A 27 -4.39 -10.83 -9.28
CA PHE A 27 -5.56 -10.42 -8.48
C PHE A 27 -6.20 -11.60 -7.72
N HIS A 28 -6.23 -12.78 -8.35
CA HIS A 28 -6.79 -14.00 -7.77
C HIS A 28 -5.96 -14.57 -6.61
N HIS A 29 -4.68 -14.21 -6.49
CA HIS A 29 -3.80 -14.66 -5.42
C HIS A 29 -3.83 -13.74 -4.18
N ALA A 30 -4.49 -12.58 -4.29
CA ALA A 30 -4.68 -11.63 -3.19
C ALA A 30 -6.15 -11.12 -3.13
N PRO A 31 -7.14 -12.01 -2.94
CA PRO A 31 -8.57 -11.65 -3.02
C PRO A 31 -8.97 -10.60 -1.96
N LEU A 32 -8.31 -10.61 -0.80
CA LEU A 32 -8.52 -9.64 0.27
C LEU A 32 -8.08 -8.21 -0.10
N SER A 33 -7.13 -8.06 -1.04
CA SER A 33 -6.74 -6.75 -1.58
C SER A 33 -7.77 -6.18 -2.54
N LEU A 34 -8.64 -7.02 -3.11
CA LEU A 34 -9.74 -6.60 -3.97
C LEU A 34 -10.99 -6.29 -3.16
N ASN A 35 -11.38 -7.22 -2.28
CA ASN A 35 -12.58 -7.09 -1.47
C ASN A 35 -12.48 -7.95 -0.20
N PRO A 36 -12.65 -7.37 1.00
CA PRO A 36 -12.64 -8.14 2.25
C PRO A 36 -13.73 -9.21 2.33
N ALA A 37 -14.84 -9.08 1.59
CA ALA A 37 -15.90 -10.09 1.54
C ALA A 37 -15.46 -11.42 0.88
N LEU A 38 -14.33 -11.42 0.14
CA LEU A 38 -13.77 -12.63 -0.47
C LEU A 38 -12.96 -13.49 0.51
N ALA A 39 -12.90 -13.11 1.80
CA ALA A 39 -12.19 -13.87 2.81
C ALA A 39 -12.62 -15.34 2.87
N GLY A 40 -13.91 -15.63 2.73
CA GLY A 40 -14.49 -16.98 2.72
C GLY A 40 -14.88 -17.48 1.33
N ALA A 41 -14.44 -16.81 0.26
CA ALA A 41 -14.72 -17.24 -1.11
C ALA A 41 -13.73 -18.33 -1.55
N PHE A 42 -13.70 -19.44 -0.82
CA PHE A 42 -12.85 -20.61 -1.06
C PHE A 42 -13.37 -21.83 -0.28
N ASP A 43 -13.01 -23.03 -0.73
CA ASP A 43 -13.62 -24.27 -0.26
C ASP A 43 -12.94 -24.84 1.00
N GLU A 44 -11.74 -24.37 1.33
CA GLU A 44 -10.94 -24.86 2.44
C GLU A 44 -11.17 -24.08 3.75
N ASP A 45 -10.80 -24.68 4.88
CA ASP A 45 -10.98 -24.06 6.21
C ASP A 45 -9.95 -22.95 6.53
N GLN A 46 -8.75 -23.07 5.97
CA GLN A 46 -7.63 -22.17 6.25
C GLN A 46 -6.87 -21.83 4.98
N ARG A 47 -6.56 -20.54 4.82
CA ARG A 47 -5.76 -20.02 3.71
C ARG A 47 -4.58 -19.23 4.25
N PHE A 48 -3.38 -19.66 3.87
CA PHE A 48 -2.14 -18.92 4.07
C PHE A 48 -1.69 -18.36 2.72
N ALA A 49 -1.31 -17.09 2.69
CA ALA A 49 -0.83 -16.43 1.48
C ALA A 49 0.46 -15.65 1.78
N ALA A 50 1.45 -15.79 0.90
CA ALA A 50 2.69 -15.04 0.95
C ALA A 50 2.97 -14.48 -0.44
N THR A 51 2.94 -13.14 -0.56
CA THR A 51 3.16 -12.47 -1.83
C THR A 51 4.52 -11.81 -1.83
N TYR A 52 5.43 -12.28 -2.67
CA TYR A 52 6.71 -11.63 -2.92
C TYR A 52 6.65 -10.83 -4.22
N ARG A 53 7.05 -9.55 -4.16
CA ARG A 53 7.14 -8.68 -5.34
C ARG A 53 8.54 -8.09 -5.40
N ASN A 54 9.20 -8.27 -6.53
CA ASN A 54 10.42 -7.54 -6.86
C ASN A 54 10.06 -6.51 -7.96
N GLN A 55 10.21 -5.23 -7.66
CA GLN A 55 10.05 -4.14 -8.63
C GLN A 55 11.35 -3.34 -8.69
N TRP A 56 11.52 -2.57 -9.77
CA TRP A 56 12.67 -1.66 -9.97
C TRP A 56 14.02 -2.33 -10.29
N GLY A 57 14.03 -3.61 -10.69
CA GLY A 57 15.27 -4.28 -11.12
C GLY A 57 15.89 -3.71 -12.40
N SER A 58 15.15 -2.93 -13.20
CA SER A 58 15.65 -2.34 -14.45
C SER A 58 15.17 -0.91 -14.71
N VAL A 59 15.23 -0.04 -13.69
CA VAL A 59 15.26 1.41 -13.98
C VAL A 59 16.72 1.85 -13.90
N PRO A 60 17.49 1.81 -15.00
CA PRO A 60 18.74 2.56 -15.04
C PRO A 60 18.39 4.06 -14.94
N VAL A 61 19.07 4.75 -14.04
CA VAL A 61 19.09 6.22 -13.97
C VAL A 61 19.74 6.83 -15.20
#